data_AF-A0A7C2U771-F1
#
_entry.id   AF-A0A7C2U771-F1
#
_cell.length_a   1.000
_cell.length_b   1.000
_cell.length_c   1.000
_cell.angle_alpha   90.00
_cell.angle_beta   90.00
_cell.angle_gamma   90.00
#
_symmetry.space_group_name_H-M   'P 1'
#
loop_
_entity.id
_entity.type
_entity.pdbx_description
1 polymer ?
#
loop_
_entity_poly.entity_id
_entity_poly.type
_entity_poly.pdbx_seq_one_letter_code
_entity_poly.pdbx_strand_id
1 'polypeptide(L)'
;MTCDEIKIQLMDFLYNEIKPESERLVRTHLQNCSACRAEYEALSRTSLTLKAWENEDPRLHLVFVRENQSWFGALKEKFFPAEAPAWGKLASLAAGVALGVLLISALLNTEVSFNNGAFTYRTSLLPRGSATIDSQLVAQIQQRLDEKHQKLLLASQQQQRDEFNRTLAKFAAEIDRQRQSDLMLVGRGLNEFQQHTNSRFERNDELLNQFLRSVKLPPQR
;
A
#
# COMPACT_ATOMS: atom_id res chain seq x y z
N MET A 1 -13.71 -55.62 -0.56
CA MET A 1 -13.02 -54.43 -0.04
C MET A 1 -13.39 -54.23 1.42
N THR A 2 -12.43 -53.83 2.23
CA THR A 2 -12.63 -53.43 3.63
C THR A 2 -13.21 -52.01 3.71
N CYS A 3 -13.70 -51.59 4.88
CA CYS A 3 -14.22 -50.22 5.05
C CYS A 3 -13.11 -49.16 4.85
N ASP A 4 -11.88 -49.46 5.24
CA ASP A 4 -10.74 -48.54 5.13
C ASP A 4 -10.32 -48.31 3.67
N GLU A 5 -10.28 -49.37 2.86
CA GLU A 5 -10.06 -49.28 1.40
C GLU A 5 -11.12 -48.40 0.71
N ILE A 6 -12.38 -48.52 1.15
CA ILE A 6 -13.50 -47.74 0.60
C ILE A 6 -13.39 -46.26 0.98
N LYS A 7 -13.06 -45.95 2.25
CA LYS A 7 -12.89 -44.56 2.73
C LYS A 7 -11.90 -43.78 1.88
N ILE A 8 -10.79 -44.40 1.47
CA ILE A 8 -9.78 -43.79 0.58
C ILE A 8 -10.41 -43.41 -0.77
N GLN A 9 -11.27 -44.26 -1.33
CA GLN A 9 -11.89 -44.05 -2.64
C GLN A 9 -13.18 -43.20 -2.62
N LEU A 10 -13.68 -42.78 -1.43
CA LEU A 10 -14.91 -41.98 -1.34
C LEU A 10 -14.75 -40.58 -1.95
N MET A 11 -13.56 -39.97 -1.94
CA MET A 11 -13.33 -38.67 -2.58
C MET A 11 -13.33 -38.77 -4.10
N ASP A 12 -12.56 -39.71 -4.66
CA ASP A 12 -12.53 -39.98 -6.09
C ASP A 12 -13.94 -40.34 -6.61
N PHE A 13 -14.73 -41.09 -5.83
CA PHE A 13 -16.12 -41.40 -6.15
C PHE A 13 -17.04 -40.17 -6.06
N LEU A 14 -16.86 -39.29 -5.08
CA LEU A 14 -17.65 -38.07 -4.90
C LEU A 14 -17.43 -37.04 -6.02
N TYR A 15 -16.20 -36.92 -6.52
CA TYR A 15 -15.82 -36.02 -7.61
C TYR A 15 -15.87 -36.66 -9.01
N ASN A 16 -16.25 -37.94 -9.10
CA ASN A 16 -16.33 -38.72 -10.34
C ASN A 16 -14.96 -38.87 -11.05
N GLU A 17 -13.89 -38.97 -10.27
CA GLU A 17 -12.50 -39.20 -10.69
C GLU A 17 -12.07 -40.67 -10.47
N ILE A 18 -12.94 -41.51 -9.90
CA ILE A 18 -12.68 -42.92 -9.65
C ILE A 18 -12.49 -43.74 -10.94
N LYS A 19 -11.62 -44.75 -10.89
CA LYS A 19 -11.48 -45.73 -11.98
C LYS A 19 -12.76 -46.57 -12.16
N PRO A 20 -13.15 -46.90 -13.41
CA PRO A 20 -14.39 -47.66 -13.69
C PRO A 20 -14.38 -49.09 -13.11
N GLU A 21 -13.20 -49.66 -12.87
CA GLU A 21 -13.04 -50.95 -12.19
C GLU A 21 -13.45 -50.90 -10.71
N SER A 22 -13.14 -49.80 -10.02
CA SER A 22 -13.41 -49.61 -8.59
C SER A 22 -14.82 -49.08 -8.31
N GLU A 23 -15.41 -48.33 -9.24
CA GLU A 23 -16.73 -47.72 -9.09
C GLU A 23 -17.82 -48.75 -8.70
N ARG A 24 -17.83 -49.92 -9.35
CA ARG A 24 -18.78 -51.00 -9.04
C ARG A 24 -18.59 -51.56 -7.62
N LEU A 25 -17.35 -51.68 -7.17
CA LEU A 25 -17.03 -52.17 -5.82
C LEU A 25 -17.47 -51.17 -4.76
N VAL A 26 -17.23 -49.86 -4.98
CA VAL A 26 -17.69 -48.79 -4.09
C VAL A 26 -19.23 -48.75 -4.01
N ARG A 27 -19.93 -48.77 -5.16
CA ARG A 27 -21.41 -48.80 -5.18
C ARG A 27 -21.97 -50.02 -4.44
N THR A 28 -21.38 -51.19 -4.62
CA THR A 28 -21.81 -52.43 -3.94
C THR A 28 -21.56 -52.36 -2.43
N HIS A 29 -20.43 -51.79 -2.00
CA HIS A 29 -20.14 -51.61 -0.58
C HIS A 29 -21.10 -50.60 0.07
N LEU A 30 -21.40 -49.47 -0.58
CA LEU A 30 -22.35 -48.46 -0.08
C LEU A 30 -23.79 -48.99 0.03
N GLN A 31 -24.17 -50.01 -0.77
CA GLN A 31 -25.46 -50.71 -0.63
C GLN A 31 -25.50 -51.63 0.61
N ASN A 32 -24.37 -52.21 1.00
CA ASN A 32 -24.30 -53.22 2.07
C ASN A 32 -23.80 -52.66 3.44
N CYS A 33 -23.09 -51.53 3.45
CA CYS A 33 -22.54 -50.91 4.66
C CYS A 33 -23.23 -49.58 4.98
N SER A 34 -23.97 -49.53 6.09
CA SER A 34 -24.65 -48.31 6.55
C SER A 34 -23.69 -47.23 7.05
N ALA A 35 -22.58 -47.60 7.69
CA ALA A 35 -21.59 -46.65 8.19
C ALA A 35 -20.92 -45.87 7.05
N CYS A 36 -20.38 -46.56 6.04
CA CYS A 36 -19.77 -45.91 4.88
C CYS A 36 -20.78 -45.09 4.05
N ARG A 37 -22.06 -45.47 4.05
CA ARG A 37 -23.13 -44.65 3.44
C ARG A 37 -23.34 -43.34 4.18
N ALA A 38 -23.42 -43.37 5.51
CA ALA A 38 -23.57 -42.17 6.32
C ALA A 38 -22.38 -41.20 6.15
N GLU A 39 -21.16 -41.73 6.07
CA GLU A 39 -19.96 -40.94 5.77
C GLU A 39 -20.03 -40.29 4.37
N TYR A 40 -20.37 -41.06 3.33
CA TYR A 40 -20.54 -40.52 1.98
C TYR A 40 -21.63 -39.44 1.89
N GLU A 41 -22.77 -39.62 2.57
CA GLU A 41 -23.82 -38.61 2.64
C GLU A 41 -23.35 -37.32 3.34
N ALA A 42 -22.59 -37.43 4.44
CA ALA A 42 -22.04 -36.28 5.14
C ALA A 42 -21.06 -35.50 4.25
N LEU A 43 -20.17 -36.20 3.55
CA LEU A 43 -19.21 -35.62 2.61
C LEU A 43 -19.90 -34.93 1.43
N SER A 44 -20.95 -35.56 0.87
CA SER A 44 -21.76 -35.02 -0.22
C SER A 44 -22.47 -33.71 0.18
N ARG A 45 -23.07 -33.66 1.39
CA ARG A 45 -23.68 -32.43 1.93
C ARG A 45 -22.66 -31.30 2.06
N THR A 46 -21.47 -31.58 2.59
CA THR A 46 -20.39 -30.59 2.71
C THR A 46 -19.94 -30.08 1.33
N SER A 47 -19.77 -30.96 0.34
CA SER A 47 -19.42 -30.57 -1.04
C SER A 47 -20.48 -29.67 -1.68
N LEU A 48 -21.77 -29.97 -1.46
CA LEU A 48 -22.88 -29.12 -1.91
C LEU A 48 -22.88 -27.75 -1.23
N THR A 49 -22.60 -27.68 0.08
CA THR A 49 -22.48 -26.40 0.81
C THR A 49 -21.32 -25.56 0.29
N LEU A 50 -20.15 -26.17 0.03
CA LEU A 50 -18.98 -25.46 -0.51
C LEU A 50 -19.23 -24.98 -1.95
N LYS A 51 -19.94 -25.75 -2.78
CA LYS A 51 -20.34 -25.33 -4.14
C LYS A 51 -21.36 -24.19 -4.17
N ALA A 52 -22.06 -23.93 -3.06
CA ALA A 52 -22.96 -22.79 -2.93
C ALA A 52 -22.26 -21.52 -2.43
N TRP A 53 -20.96 -21.58 -2.10
CA TRP A 53 -20.17 -20.42 -1.69
C TRP A 53 -19.85 -19.55 -2.92
N GLU A 54 -20.08 -18.24 -2.81
CA GLU A 54 -19.80 -17.29 -3.89
C GLU A 54 -18.28 -17.14 -4.09
N ASN A 55 -17.80 -17.49 -5.29
CA ASN A 55 -16.38 -17.50 -5.58
C ASN A 55 -15.90 -16.06 -5.86
N GLU A 56 -15.38 -15.38 -4.84
CA GLU A 56 -14.82 -14.03 -4.98
C GLU A 56 -13.61 -14.04 -5.92
N ASP A 57 -13.81 -13.60 -7.16
CA ASP A 57 -12.74 -13.46 -8.14
C ASP A 57 -11.72 -12.42 -7.62
N PRO A 58 -10.47 -12.83 -7.30
CA PRO A 58 -9.50 -11.92 -6.72
C PRO A 58 -9.19 -10.82 -7.72
N ARG A 59 -9.54 -9.58 -7.38
CA ARG A 59 -9.21 -8.37 -8.14
C ARG A 59 -7.69 -8.13 -8.09
N LEU A 60 -6.96 -8.92 -8.86
CA LEU A 60 -5.51 -8.90 -9.03
C LEU A 60 -5.10 -7.59 -9.71
N HIS A 61 -4.97 -6.55 -8.90
CA HIS A 61 -4.48 -5.24 -9.34
C HIS A 61 -2.95 -5.30 -9.51
N LEU A 62 -2.53 -5.97 -10.58
CA LEU A 62 -1.12 -6.16 -10.93
C LEU A 62 -0.52 -4.81 -11.39
N VAL A 63 -0.02 -4.04 -10.43
CA VAL A 63 0.72 -2.80 -10.69
C VAL A 63 2.12 -3.17 -11.19
N PHE A 64 2.29 -3.23 -12.51
CA PHE A 64 3.59 -3.38 -13.15
C PHE A 64 4.42 -2.10 -12.99
N VAL A 65 5.10 -1.97 -11.84
CA VAL A 65 6.12 -0.95 -11.63
C VAL A 65 7.28 -1.27 -12.57
N ARG A 66 7.45 -0.46 -13.62
CA ARG A 66 8.71 -0.45 -14.37
C ARG A 66 9.79 0.10 -13.45
N GLU A 67 10.71 -0.74 -13.02
CA GLU A 67 11.97 -0.25 -12.47
C GLU A 67 12.61 0.69 -13.50
N ASN A 68 12.87 1.93 -13.07
CA ASN A 68 13.57 2.89 -13.90
C ASN A 68 15.02 2.45 -13.99
N GLN A 69 15.34 1.65 -15.02
CA GLN A 69 16.70 1.20 -15.31
C GLN A 69 17.58 2.41 -15.58
N SER A 70 18.26 2.86 -14.52
CA SER A 70 19.21 3.96 -14.59
C SER A 70 20.23 3.68 -15.69
N TRP A 71 20.43 4.65 -16.57
CA TRP A 71 21.36 4.52 -17.70
C TRP A 71 22.79 4.19 -17.24
N PHE A 72 23.18 4.60 -16.03
CA PHE A 72 24.43 4.20 -15.38
C PHE A 72 24.52 2.70 -15.12
N GLY A 73 23.41 2.03 -14.78
CA GLY A 73 23.34 0.58 -14.57
C GLY A 73 23.58 -0.18 -15.88
N ALA A 74 22.84 0.18 -16.94
CA ALA A 74 23.03 -0.40 -18.27
C ALA A 74 24.45 -0.16 -18.83
N LEU A 75 25.03 1.03 -18.57
CA LEU A 75 26.42 1.31 -18.93
C LEU A 75 27.41 0.45 -18.12
N LYS A 76 27.18 0.30 -16.81
CA LYS A 76 28.04 -0.52 -15.93
C LYS A 76 28.06 -1.97 -16.36
N GLU A 77 26.90 -2.59 -16.65
CA GLU A 77 26.84 -3.98 -17.12
C GLU A 77 27.58 -4.18 -18.44
N LYS A 78 27.45 -3.23 -19.38
CA LYS A 78 28.10 -3.31 -20.70
C LYS A 78 29.63 -3.21 -20.63
N PHE A 79 30.18 -2.39 -19.72
CA PHE A 79 31.62 -2.19 -19.58
C PHE A 79 32.28 -3.07 -18.50
N PHE A 80 31.51 -3.60 -17.56
CA PHE A 80 31.99 -4.45 -16.46
C PHE A 80 31.07 -5.68 -16.27
N PRO A 81 31.01 -6.60 -17.25
CA PRO A 81 30.22 -7.82 -17.11
C PRO A 81 30.71 -8.64 -15.91
N ALA A 82 29.77 -9.15 -15.10
CA ALA A 82 30.07 -9.82 -13.84
C ALA A 82 31.00 -11.04 -13.99
N GLU A 83 30.86 -11.74 -15.12
CA GLU A 83 31.60 -12.96 -15.49
C GLU A 83 33.01 -12.70 -16.04
N ALA A 84 33.46 -11.44 -16.11
CA ALA A 84 34.81 -11.14 -16.62
C ALA A 84 35.90 -11.85 -15.78
N PRO A 85 36.91 -12.48 -16.42
CA PRO A 85 38.02 -13.11 -15.73
C PRO A 85 38.85 -12.07 -14.95
N ALA A 86 39.58 -12.50 -13.93
CA ALA A 86 40.27 -11.60 -12.99
C ALA A 86 41.20 -10.59 -13.69
N TRP A 87 41.91 -11.00 -14.74
CA TRP A 87 42.76 -10.11 -15.55
C TRP A 87 41.96 -9.06 -16.34
N GLY A 88 40.74 -9.38 -16.79
CA GLY A 88 39.84 -8.45 -17.45
C GLY A 88 39.30 -7.38 -16.51
N LYS A 89 39.05 -7.74 -15.24
CA LYS A 89 38.66 -6.80 -14.16
C LYS A 89 39.81 -5.85 -13.79
N LEU A 90 41.06 -6.32 -13.80
CA LEU A 90 42.24 -5.48 -13.62
C LEU A 90 42.49 -4.56 -14.84
N ALA A 91 42.33 -5.08 -16.06
CA ALA A 91 42.52 -4.30 -17.29
C ALA A 91 41.49 -3.18 -17.44
N SER A 92 40.20 -3.44 -17.14
CA SER A 92 39.15 -2.41 -17.20
C SER A 92 39.30 -1.36 -16.09
N LEU A 93 39.76 -1.74 -14.90
CA LEU A 93 40.09 -0.79 -13.83
C LEU A 93 41.31 0.07 -14.21
N ALA A 94 42.37 -0.51 -14.76
CA ALA A 94 43.54 0.23 -15.24
C ALA A 94 43.18 1.20 -16.38
N ALA A 95 42.35 0.76 -17.34
CA ALA A 95 41.87 1.61 -18.42
C ALA A 95 40.97 2.75 -17.92
N GLY A 96 40.08 2.47 -16.96
CA GLY A 96 39.24 3.48 -16.31
C GLY A 96 40.05 4.52 -15.53
N VAL A 97 41.08 4.09 -14.80
CA VAL A 97 42.03 5.00 -14.12
C VAL A 97 42.80 5.84 -15.13
N ALA A 98 43.31 5.25 -16.21
CA ALA A 98 44.02 5.99 -17.26
C ALA A 98 43.12 7.04 -17.94
N LEU A 99 41.90 6.68 -18.31
CA LEU A 99 40.91 7.62 -18.86
C LEU A 99 40.52 8.71 -17.85
N GLY A 100 40.36 8.37 -16.58
CA GLY A 100 40.10 9.32 -15.50
C GLY A 100 41.24 10.32 -15.34
N VAL A 101 42.48 9.85 -15.29
CA VAL A 101 43.68 10.71 -15.23
C VAL A 101 43.77 11.61 -16.46
N LEU A 102 43.56 11.08 -17.67
CA LEU A 102 43.57 11.88 -18.90
C LEU A 102 42.45 12.94 -18.94
N LEU A 103 41.23 12.60 -18.52
CA LEU A 103 40.11 13.54 -18.44
C LEU A 103 40.35 14.63 -17.39
N ILE A 104 40.82 14.25 -16.20
CA ILE A 104 41.19 15.18 -15.13
C ILE A 104 42.30 16.11 -15.61
N SER A 105 43.35 15.60 -16.23
CA SER A 105 44.40 16.44 -16.85
C SER A 105 43.84 17.40 -17.89
N ALA A 106 42.94 16.93 -18.76
CA ALA A 106 42.36 17.74 -19.83
C ALA A 106 41.35 18.81 -19.35
N LEU A 107 40.76 18.60 -18.17
CA LEU A 107 40.06 19.63 -17.40
C LEU A 107 41.03 20.63 -16.74
N LEU A 108 42.23 20.20 -16.34
CA LEU A 108 43.23 20.99 -15.61
C LEU A 108 44.14 21.87 -16.49
N ASN A 109 44.09 21.79 -17.82
CA ASN A 109 44.86 22.64 -18.72
C ASN A 109 46.39 22.63 -18.47
N THR A 110 46.96 21.43 -18.35
CA THR A 110 48.40 21.16 -18.06
C THR A 110 49.34 21.75 -19.17
N GLU A 111 50.71 21.73 -19.13
CA GLU A 111 51.59 22.04 -20.33
C GLU A 111 52.71 21.02 -20.68
N VAL A 112 52.86 20.68 -21.99
CA VAL A 112 53.79 19.86 -22.81
C VAL A 112 54.88 20.77 -23.33
N SER A 113 56.09 20.27 -23.20
CA SER A 113 57.29 20.70 -23.90
C SER A 113 58.36 19.74 -23.42
N PHE A 114 58.88 18.90 -24.32
CA PHE A 114 60.10 18.15 -24.01
C PHE A 114 61.28 18.93 -24.58
N ASN A 115 62.11 19.53 -23.75
CA ASN A 115 63.25 20.32 -24.23
C ASN A 115 64.51 20.07 -23.38
N ASN A 116 65.66 19.94 -24.05
CA ASN A 116 66.96 19.57 -23.45
C ASN A 116 66.94 18.38 -22.47
N GLY A 117 66.12 17.34 -22.72
CA GLY A 117 66.11 16.12 -21.89
C GLY A 117 65.02 16.06 -20.80
N ALA A 118 64.17 17.07 -20.67
CA ALA A 118 63.10 17.12 -19.66
C ALA A 118 61.69 17.13 -20.27
N PHE A 119 60.75 16.34 -19.76
CA PHE A 119 59.33 16.23 -20.21
C PHE A 119 58.42 17.17 -19.42
N THR A 120 57.52 17.88 -20.10
CA THR A 120 56.29 18.45 -19.49
C THR A 120 55.04 17.89 -20.23
N TYR A 121 53.77 18.07 -19.80
CA TYR A 121 52.54 17.54 -20.45
C TYR A 121 51.29 18.50 -20.57
N ARG A 122 50.74 18.87 -21.78
CA ARG A 122 49.67 19.90 -22.08
C ARG A 122 48.37 19.26 -22.55
N THR A 123 47.26 19.72 -21.99
CA THR A 123 45.92 19.21 -22.30
C THR A 123 44.84 20.25 -22.02
N SER A 124 44.41 21.00 -23.05
CA SER A 124 43.27 21.93 -22.95
C SER A 124 42.11 21.46 -23.82
N LEU A 125 40.90 21.34 -23.26
CA LEU A 125 39.68 20.97 -23.99
C LEU A 125 38.81 22.14 -24.45
N LEU A 126 39.13 23.37 -24.05
CA LEU A 126 38.36 24.58 -24.36
C LEU A 126 39.27 25.61 -25.04
N PRO A 127 38.85 26.21 -26.18
CA PRO A 127 39.55 27.37 -26.67
C PRO A 127 39.43 28.48 -25.62
N ARG A 128 40.57 29.06 -25.20
CA ARG A 128 40.58 30.36 -24.53
C ARG A 128 40.21 31.44 -25.54
N GLY A 129 38.95 31.46 -25.94
CA GLY A 129 38.33 32.67 -26.43
C GLY A 129 38.38 33.66 -25.29
N SER A 130 39.19 34.71 -25.43
CA SER A 130 39.09 35.93 -24.64
C SER A 130 37.82 36.69 -25.06
N ALA A 131 36.67 36.03 -24.93
CA ALA A 131 35.39 36.69 -24.91
C ALA A 131 35.37 37.48 -23.60
N THR A 132 35.60 38.79 -23.70
CA THR A 132 35.08 39.73 -22.71
C THR A 132 33.58 39.51 -22.65
N ILE A 133 33.15 38.69 -21.69
CA ILE A 133 31.74 38.52 -21.36
C ILE A 133 31.26 39.92 -21.00
N ASP A 134 30.38 40.47 -21.82
CA ASP A 134 29.83 41.80 -21.58
C ASP A 134 29.09 41.78 -20.24
N SER A 135 29.64 42.53 -19.28
CA SER A 135 29.09 42.63 -17.93
C SER A 135 27.67 43.19 -17.94
N GLN A 136 27.31 43.96 -18.97
CA GLN A 136 25.94 44.46 -19.17
C GLN A 136 24.97 43.33 -19.54
N LEU A 137 25.40 42.36 -20.36
CA LEU A 137 24.57 41.21 -20.74
C LEU A 137 24.32 40.29 -19.53
N VAL A 138 25.35 40.03 -18.71
CA VAL A 138 25.20 39.23 -17.48
C VAL A 138 24.28 39.93 -16.50
N ALA A 139 24.45 41.25 -16.28
CA ALA A 139 23.57 42.03 -15.41
C ALA A 139 22.10 42.00 -15.87
N GLN A 140 21.84 42.12 -17.18
CA GLN A 140 20.47 42.00 -17.74
C GLN A 140 19.87 40.61 -17.55
N ILE A 141 20.67 39.54 -17.72
CA ILE A 141 20.20 38.16 -17.48
C ILE A 141 19.87 37.97 -16.00
N GLN A 142 20.73 38.45 -15.09
CA GLN A 142 20.52 38.40 -13.65
C GLN A 142 19.21 39.09 -13.25
N GLN A 143 19.00 40.34 -13.69
CA GLN A 143 17.78 41.11 -13.43
C GLN A 143 16.51 40.41 -13.91
N ARG A 144 16.53 39.82 -15.12
CA ARG A 144 15.39 39.05 -15.66
C ARG A 144 15.13 37.75 -14.88
N LEU A 145 16.16 37.16 -14.27
CA LEU A 145 16.02 35.98 -13.41
C LEU A 145 15.38 36.37 -12.09
N ASP A 146 15.87 37.44 -11.45
CA ASP A 146 15.38 37.94 -10.17
C ASP A 146 13.92 38.40 -10.25
N GLU A 147 13.53 39.11 -11.31
CA GLU A 147 12.14 39.51 -11.57
C GLU A 147 11.21 38.29 -11.68
N LYS A 148 11.66 37.22 -12.36
CA LYS A 148 10.92 35.96 -12.48
C LYS A 148 10.82 35.23 -11.13
N HIS A 149 11.91 35.17 -10.36
CA HIS A 149 11.91 34.57 -9.03
C HIS A 149 10.93 35.28 -8.09
N GLN A 150 10.92 36.62 -8.08
CA GLN A 150 9.96 37.40 -7.29
C GLN A 150 8.51 37.11 -7.69
N LYS A 151 8.20 37.06 -8.99
CA LYS A 151 6.85 36.71 -9.48
C LYS A 151 6.43 35.29 -9.09
N LEU A 152 7.33 34.31 -9.19
CA LEU A 152 7.07 32.92 -8.78
C LEU A 152 6.87 32.77 -7.27
N LEU A 153 7.67 33.47 -6.46
CA LEU A 153 7.54 33.48 -5.00
C LEU A 153 6.19 34.07 -4.56
N LEU A 154 5.78 35.20 -5.15
CA LEU A 154 4.47 35.82 -4.86
C LEU A 154 3.30 34.93 -5.29
N ALA A 155 3.37 34.31 -6.46
CA ALA A 155 2.36 33.37 -6.93
C ALA A 155 2.24 32.14 -6.02
N SER A 156 3.39 31.56 -5.62
CA SER A 156 3.45 30.43 -4.69
C SER A 156 2.89 30.78 -3.31
N GLN A 157 3.28 31.94 -2.75
CA GLN A 157 2.76 32.42 -1.47
C GLN A 157 1.24 32.63 -1.51
N GLN A 158 0.70 33.15 -2.62
CA GLN A 158 -0.74 33.32 -2.79
C GLN A 158 -1.46 31.95 -2.84
N GLN A 159 -0.94 30.98 -3.61
CA GLN A 159 -1.50 29.62 -3.65
C GLN A 159 -1.49 28.94 -2.27
N GLN A 160 -0.39 29.07 -1.51
CA GLN A 160 -0.30 28.54 -0.15
C GLN A 160 -1.33 29.17 0.80
N ARG A 161 -1.57 30.48 0.70
CA ARG A 161 -2.60 31.16 1.51
C ARG A 161 -4.01 30.69 1.14
N ASP A 162 -4.29 30.50 -0.14
CA ASP A 162 -5.60 30.02 -0.61
C ASP A 162 -5.87 28.56 -0.18
N GLU A 163 -4.85 27.70 -0.24
CA GLU A 163 -4.94 26.32 0.26
C GLU A 163 -5.10 26.25 1.79
N PHE A 164 -4.35 27.07 2.53
CA PHE A 164 -4.46 27.19 3.98
C PHE A 164 -5.85 27.68 4.40
N ASN A 165 -6.38 28.73 3.75
CA ASN A 165 -7.72 29.25 4.01
C ASN A 165 -8.81 28.19 3.73
N ARG A 166 -8.69 27.43 2.63
CA ARG A 166 -9.61 26.32 2.32
C ARG A 166 -9.54 25.21 3.38
N THR A 167 -8.35 24.92 3.89
CA THR A 167 -8.13 23.90 4.93
C THR A 167 -8.73 24.34 6.27
N LEU A 168 -8.52 25.60 6.68
CA LEU A 168 -9.17 26.17 7.86
C LEU A 168 -10.70 26.18 7.74
N ALA A 169 -11.25 26.53 6.57
CA ALA A 169 -12.69 26.54 6.35
C ALA A 169 -13.30 25.13 6.46
N LYS A 170 -12.63 24.09 5.94
CA LYS A 170 -13.02 22.68 6.11
C LYS A 170 -12.97 22.27 7.59
N PHE A 171 -11.90 22.62 8.30
CA PHE A 171 -11.72 22.29 9.70
C PHE A 171 -12.79 22.93 10.61
N ALA A 172 -13.11 24.20 10.39
CA ALA A 172 -14.19 24.89 11.10
C ALA A 172 -15.55 24.22 10.87
N ALA A 173 -15.88 23.89 9.61
CA ALA A 173 -17.13 23.20 9.27
C ALA A 173 -17.24 21.81 9.91
N GLU A 174 -16.12 21.10 10.09
CA GLU A 174 -16.11 19.79 10.74
C GLU A 174 -16.27 19.89 12.27
N ILE A 175 -15.68 20.91 12.92
CA ILE A 175 -15.92 21.20 14.35
C ILE A 175 -17.40 21.50 14.59
N ASP A 176 -18.05 22.29 13.74
CA ASP A 176 -19.46 22.62 13.91
C ASP A 176 -20.37 21.40 13.71
N ARG A 177 -20.05 20.50 12.78
CA ARG A 177 -20.74 19.19 12.64
C ARG A 177 -20.57 18.32 13.88
N GLN A 178 -19.34 18.22 14.40
CA GLN A 178 -19.07 17.44 15.60
C GLN A 178 -19.88 17.99 16.79
N ARG A 179 -19.86 19.31 17.00
CA ARG A 179 -20.67 19.97 18.04
C ARG A 179 -22.16 19.71 17.88
N GLN A 180 -22.71 19.76 16.65
CA GLN A 180 -24.12 19.44 16.41
C GLN A 180 -24.43 17.96 16.72
N SER A 181 -23.54 17.04 16.34
CA SER A 181 -23.66 15.61 16.68
C SER A 181 -23.63 15.38 18.20
N ASP A 182 -22.70 16.02 18.91
CA ASP A 182 -22.55 15.91 20.36
C ASP A 182 -23.79 16.48 21.08
N LEU A 183 -24.31 17.63 20.64
CA LEU A 183 -25.55 18.21 21.17
C LEU A 183 -26.77 17.30 20.92
N MET A 184 -26.86 16.63 19.76
CA MET A 184 -27.89 15.62 19.50
C MET A 184 -27.73 14.34 20.33
N LEU A 185 -26.51 13.97 20.72
CA LEU A 185 -26.25 12.85 21.63
C LEU A 185 -26.65 13.21 23.06
N VAL A 186 -26.23 14.37 23.56
CA VAL A 186 -26.58 14.90 24.88
C VAL A 186 -28.10 15.08 25.00
N GLY A 187 -28.75 15.65 23.98
CA GLY A 187 -30.21 15.82 23.96
C GLY A 187 -30.98 14.49 24.03
N ARG A 188 -30.50 13.44 23.35
CA ARG A 188 -31.07 12.08 23.46
C ARG A 188 -30.86 11.49 24.85
N GLY A 189 -29.64 11.55 25.39
CA GLY A 189 -29.34 11.02 26.73
C GLY A 189 -30.15 11.71 27.85
N LEU A 190 -30.39 13.02 27.75
CA LEU A 190 -31.25 13.74 28.69
C LEU A 190 -32.72 13.29 28.60
N ASN A 191 -33.25 13.06 27.39
CA ASN A 191 -34.61 12.58 27.19
C ASN A 191 -34.80 11.14 27.72
N GLU A 192 -33.84 10.24 27.42
CA GLU A 192 -33.82 8.87 27.96
C GLU A 192 -33.74 8.86 29.49
N PHE A 193 -32.91 9.72 30.08
CA PHE A 193 -32.82 9.88 31.54
C PHE A 193 -34.14 10.37 32.15
N GLN A 194 -34.82 11.34 31.51
CA GLN A 194 -36.11 11.86 31.95
C GLN A 194 -37.20 10.77 31.89
N GLN A 195 -37.27 10.02 30.79
CA GLN A 195 -38.22 8.91 30.63
C GLN A 195 -37.99 7.80 31.67
N HIS A 196 -36.73 7.38 31.85
CA HIS A 196 -36.39 6.38 32.87
C HIS A 196 -36.74 6.86 34.28
N THR A 197 -36.49 8.14 34.59
CA THR A 197 -36.82 8.76 35.87
C THR A 197 -38.33 8.80 36.12
N ASN A 198 -39.14 9.26 35.15
CA ASN A 198 -40.60 9.24 35.26
C ASN A 198 -41.14 7.82 35.45
N SER A 199 -40.66 6.85 34.66
CA SER A 199 -41.07 5.44 34.79
C SER A 199 -40.71 4.81 36.15
N ARG A 200 -39.73 5.37 36.87
CA ARG A 200 -39.39 4.94 38.24
C ARG A 200 -40.32 5.55 39.27
N PHE A 201 -40.74 6.81 39.09
CA PHE A 201 -41.77 7.42 39.94
C PHE A 201 -43.11 6.70 39.78
N GLU A 202 -43.58 6.46 38.54
CA GLU A 202 -44.80 5.71 38.26
C GLU A 202 -44.80 4.30 38.90
N ARG A 203 -43.70 3.56 38.78
CA ARG A 203 -43.55 2.24 39.43
C ARG A 203 -43.53 2.32 40.95
N ASN A 204 -42.90 3.34 41.53
CA ASN A 204 -42.94 3.54 42.99
C ASN A 204 -44.35 3.87 43.47
N ASP A 205 -45.09 4.72 42.76
CA ASP A 205 -46.48 5.07 43.09
C ASP A 205 -47.41 3.87 42.94
N GLU A 206 -47.20 3.01 41.94
CA GLU A 206 -47.95 1.76 41.81
C GLU A 206 -47.68 0.81 42.97
N LEU A 207 -46.41 0.59 43.35
CA LEU A 207 -46.04 -0.23 44.50
C LEU A 207 -46.64 0.31 45.81
N LEU A 208 -46.55 1.63 46.04
CA LEU A 208 -47.17 2.29 47.19
C LEU A 208 -48.70 2.08 47.22
N ASN A 209 -49.37 2.18 46.08
CA ASN A 209 -50.80 1.90 45.97
C ASN A 209 -51.14 0.43 46.24
N GLN A 210 -50.30 -0.52 45.82
CA GLN A 210 -50.48 -1.94 46.14
C GLN A 210 -50.33 -2.19 47.66
N PHE A 211 -49.34 -1.58 48.32
CA PHE A 211 -49.19 -1.63 49.79
C PHE A 211 -50.38 -0.98 50.52
N LEU A 212 -50.87 0.18 50.07
CA LEU A 212 -52.05 0.83 50.67
C LEU A 212 -53.33 -0.01 50.52
N ARG A 213 -53.47 -0.76 49.41
CA ARG A 213 -54.58 -1.70 49.21
C ARG A 213 -54.46 -2.94 50.09
N SER A 214 -53.27 -3.52 50.25
CA SER A 214 -53.08 -4.72 51.09
C SER A 214 -53.22 -4.42 52.59
N VAL A 215 -52.91 -3.20 53.03
CA VAL A 215 -53.13 -2.74 54.41
C VAL A 215 -54.62 -2.45 54.68
N LYS A 216 -55.43 -2.11 53.67
CA LYS A 216 -56.90 -2.02 53.78
C LYS A 216 -57.59 -3.39 53.73
N LEU A 217 -57.41 -4.16 54.81
CA LEU A 217 -58.13 -5.41 55.06
C LEU A 217 -59.63 -5.17 55.40
N PRO A 218 -60.51 -6.20 55.28
CA PRO A 218 -61.93 -6.03 54.99
C PRO A 218 -62.79 -5.52 56.17
N PRO A 219 -64.04 -5.07 55.91
CA PRO A 219 -64.97 -4.71 56.98
C PRO A 219 -65.18 -5.90 57.93
N GLN A 220 -64.96 -5.64 59.23
CA GLN A 220 -65.33 -6.59 60.27
C GLN A 220 -66.87 -6.72 60.31
N ARG A 221 -67.34 -7.95 60.53
CA ARG A 221 -68.76 -8.26 60.79
C ARG A 221 -69.15 -7.86 62.20
#